data_AF-A0A2A2KFT6-F1
#
_entry.id   AF-A0A2A2KFT6-F1
#
_cell.length_a   1.000
_cell.length_b   1.000
_cell.length_c   1.000
_cell.angle_alpha   90.00
_cell.angle_beta   90.00
_cell.angle_gamma   90.00
#
_symmetry.space_group_name_H-M   'P 1'
#
loop_
_entity.id
_entity.type
_entity.pdbx_description
1 polymer ?
#
loop_
_entity_poly.entity_id
_entity_poly.type
_entity_poly.pdbx_seq_one_letter_code
_entity_poly.pdbx_strand_id
1 'polypeptide(L)'
;MSGRIDVIVRSWLLRPFVQLFTDSFGDPKCLKELYIHQRGIVGNRLTTSQINLENVPMKILEDKREKNVRIVTGKFKSPYATVCPNHLIGPNEIVPFKAFLPSEQKGLCVLLPATGDQTILLREKQIARPLLQHGIATILPEIPFYGNRKPPTQTLSRLKNVSDLFVMGAAIIFEVNYLLQWAYKEGFWPLGISGTSLGGFMTSLAASNICHPVIALPSLSWTTAAPVYTRGEIATSIPYDRLQKQLEDRHYTDKLKEVPGTEWVDRARAMNDKNQLGLAKNLMWILMEDFTNLTNYPVPLEPALCHCIIGDQDRYIVRNDAPDFEKVWPGMSVEHLQGHGHVTAFMLARSLLNPRLVALFQKASSPDYYPKPSPISTPITHTPIKNIVIP
;
A
#
# COMPACT_ATOMS: atom_id res chain seq x y z
N MET A 1 19.37 -23.97 6.84
CA MET A 1 20.11 -22.99 6.00
C MET A 1 19.39 -21.65 5.89
N SER A 2 18.05 -21.59 5.88
CA SER A 2 17.23 -20.36 5.84
C SER A 2 17.59 -19.32 6.92
N GLY A 3 17.72 -19.75 8.17
CA GLY A 3 18.02 -18.84 9.29
C GLY A 3 19.38 -18.12 9.22
N ARG A 4 20.40 -18.69 8.55
CA ARG A 4 21.71 -18.02 8.39
C ARG A 4 21.69 -16.93 7.32
N ILE A 5 20.89 -17.11 6.26
CA ILE A 5 20.76 -16.12 5.18
C ILE A 5 19.97 -14.91 5.66
N ASP A 6 18.88 -15.13 6.40
CA ASP A 6 18.08 -14.05 7.00
C ASP A 6 18.93 -13.18 7.95
N VAL A 7 19.85 -13.77 8.72
CA VAL A 7 20.79 -13.05 9.61
C VAL A 7 21.84 -12.23 8.83
N ILE A 8 22.32 -12.72 7.68
CA ILE A 8 23.32 -12.00 6.87
C ILE A 8 22.68 -10.83 6.12
N VAL A 9 21.47 -10.99 5.58
CA VAL A 9 20.73 -9.89 4.92
C VAL A 9 20.25 -8.84 5.93
N ARG A 10 19.93 -9.25 7.18
CA ARG A 10 19.65 -8.34 8.32
C ARG A 10 20.77 -7.31 8.54
N SER A 11 22.03 -7.71 8.38
CA SER A 11 23.21 -6.82 8.46
C SER A 11 23.28 -5.76 7.35
N TRP A 12 22.58 -5.97 6.23
CA TRP A 12 22.61 -5.09 5.05
C TRP A 12 21.36 -4.21 4.90
N LEU A 13 20.16 -4.75 5.15
CA LEU A 13 18.88 -4.02 4.95
C LEU A 13 18.42 -3.20 6.16
N LEU A 14 18.70 -3.67 7.37
CA LEU A 14 18.31 -3.01 8.63
C LEU A 14 19.52 -2.96 9.57
N ARG A 15 20.60 -2.28 9.16
CA ARG A 15 21.64 -1.94 10.13
C ARG A 15 20.97 -1.20 11.29
N PRO A 16 21.26 -1.52 12.56
CA PRO A 16 20.70 -0.82 13.72
C PRO A 16 20.95 0.70 13.70
N PHE A 17 21.81 1.19 12.80
CA PHE A 17 22.10 2.60 12.56
C PHE A 17 21.23 3.27 11.47
N VAL A 18 20.43 2.51 10.70
CA VAL A 18 19.55 3.06 9.66
C VAL A 18 18.16 3.24 10.26
N GLN A 19 17.89 4.44 10.74
CA GLN A 19 16.58 4.79 11.29
C GLN A 19 15.54 4.95 10.16
N LEU A 20 14.37 4.33 10.32
CA LEU A 20 13.26 4.41 9.35
C LEU A 20 12.60 5.79 9.33
N PHE A 21 12.57 6.45 10.49
CA PHE A 21 12.15 7.84 10.66
C PHE A 21 13.35 8.66 11.09
N THR A 22 13.50 9.87 10.55
CA THR A 22 14.68 10.71 10.85
C THR A 22 14.40 11.87 11.79
N ASP A 23 13.13 12.19 12.04
CA ASP A 23 12.75 13.38 12.79
C ASP A 23 11.70 13.12 13.88
N SER A 24 10.42 13.03 13.56
CA SER A 24 9.37 13.17 14.57
C SER A 24 8.13 12.29 14.29
N PHE A 25 7.13 12.33 15.15
CA PHE A 25 5.80 11.78 14.85
C PHE A 25 5.08 12.53 13.71
N GLY A 26 5.50 13.77 13.42
CA GLY A 26 4.87 14.66 12.44
C GLY A 26 4.03 15.75 13.09
N ASP A 27 3.59 16.71 12.28
CA ASP A 27 2.74 17.82 12.69
C ASP A 27 1.37 17.30 13.21
N PRO A 28 0.91 17.68 14.42
CA PRO A 28 -0.39 17.31 14.94
C PRO A 28 -1.55 17.70 14.00
N LYS A 29 -1.42 18.79 13.24
CA LYS A 29 -2.41 19.20 12.25
C LYS A 29 -2.51 18.19 11.11
N CYS A 30 -1.38 17.71 10.60
CA CYS A 30 -1.33 16.66 9.58
C CYS A 30 -1.96 15.35 10.10
N LEU A 31 -1.63 14.94 11.33
CA LEU A 31 -2.23 13.75 11.95
C LEU A 31 -3.74 13.90 12.15
N LYS A 32 -4.22 15.09 12.53
CA LYS A 32 -5.65 15.41 12.63
C LYS A 32 -6.37 15.31 11.29
N GLU A 33 -5.81 15.93 10.25
CA GLU A 33 -6.36 15.89 8.88
C GLU A 33 -6.39 14.45 8.35
N LEU A 34 -5.32 13.69 8.56
CA LEU A 34 -5.26 12.26 8.25
C LEU A 34 -6.34 11.46 8.98
N TYR A 35 -6.55 11.70 10.28
CA TYR A 35 -7.53 10.95 11.08
C TYR A 35 -8.97 11.25 10.63
N ILE A 36 -9.30 12.53 10.44
CA ILE A 36 -10.62 12.93 9.93
C ILE A 36 -10.85 12.34 8.54
N HIS A 37 -9.85 12.38 7.66
CA HIS A 37 -9.93 11.81 6.33
C HIS A 37 -10.06 10.28 6.36
N GLN A 38 -9.31 9.59 7.23
CA GLN A 38 -9.40 8.15 7.43
C GLN A 38 -10.82 7.78 7.88
N ARG A 39 -11.37 8.42 8.91
CA ARG A 39 -12.70 8.09 9.46
C ARG A 39 -13.85 8.54 8.58
N GLY A 40 -13.69 9.66 7.87
CA GLY A 40 -14.75 10.27 7.06
C GLY A 40 -14.84 9.70 5.65
N ILE A 41 -13.72 9.39 5.00
CA ILE A 41 -13.67 9.02 3.58
C ILE A 41 -13.20 7.57 3.40
N VAL A 42 -11.99 7.26 3.84
CA VAL A 42 -11.32 5.99 3.53
C VAL A 42 -11.93 4.82 4.29
N GLY A 43 -12.33 5.03 5.55
CA GLY A 43 -13.02 4.06 6.40
C GLY A 43 -14.43 3.74 5.93
N ASN A 44 -15.01 4.58 5.04
CA ASN A 44 -16.38 4.46 4.53
C ASN A 44 -16.44 4.10 3.03
N ARG A 45 -15.32 3.70 2.41
CA ARG A 45 -15.22 3.40 0.97
C ARG A 45 -15.61 4.58 0.07
N LEU A 46 -15.36 5.82 0.50
CA LEU A 46 -15.76 7.00 -0.28
C LEU A 46 -14.67 7.49 -1.23
N THR A 47 -13.47 6.91 -1.25
CA THR A 47 -12.36 7.36 -2.09
C THR A 47 -12.72 7.48 -3.58
N THR A 48 -13.43 6.50 -4.15
CA THR A 48 -13.82 6.54 -5.57
C THR A 48 -14.63 7.79 -5.91
N SER A 49 -15.56 8.21 -5.02
CA SER A 49 -16.40 9.40 -5.21
C SER A 49 -15.64 10.73 -5.16
N GLN A 50 -14.44 10.73 -4.58
CA GLN A 50 -13.59 11.91 -4.48
C GLN A 50 -12.69 12.12 -5.70
N ILE A 51 -12.70 11.16 -6.64
CA ILE A 51 -11.80 11.17 -7.81
C ILE A 51 -12.63 11.50 -9.05
N ASN A 52 -12.31 12.63 -9.68
CA ASN A 52 -12.79 12.96 -11.01
C ASN A 52 -11.65 12.80 -12.01
N LEU A 53 -11.73 11.78 -12.86
CA LEU A 53 -10.72 11.48 -13.89
C LEU A 53 -10.55 12.63 -14.90
N GLU A 54 -11.59 13.38 -15.20
CA GLU A 54 -11.53 14.49 -16.18
C GLU A 54 -10.74 15.67 -15.64
N ASN A 55 -10.80 15.90 -14.32
CA ASN A 55 -10.07 16.97 -13.65
C ASN A 55 -8.60 16.62 -13.37
N VAL A 56 -8.21 15.35 -13.56
CA VAL A 56 -6.86 14.85 -13.32
C VAL A 56 -6.40 14.12 -14.58
N PRO A 57 -5.95 14.83 -15.63
CA PRO A 57 -5.57 14.17 -16.87
C PRO A 57 -4.29 13.35 -16.70
N MET A 58 -4.31 12.13 -17.24
CA MET A 58 -3.12 11.30 -17.39
C MET A 58 -2.29 11.80 -18.57
N LYS A 59 -1.06 12.25 -18.32
CA LYS A 59 -0.14 12.69 -19.37
C LYS A 59 0.80 11.55 -19.76
N ILE A 60 0.74 11.14 -21.02
CA ILE A 60 1.73 10.21 -21.59
C ILE A 60 2.98 11.01 -21.97
N LEU A 61 4.14 10.49 -21.57
CA LEU A 61 5.45 11.08 -21.85
C LEU A 61 6.20 10.29 -22.91
N GLU A 62 6.02 8.97 -22.90
CA GLU A 62 6.64 8.08 -23.86
C GLU A 62 5.71 6.90 -24.13
N ASP A 63 5.63 6.50 -25.39
CA ASP A 63 4.87 5.35 -25.85
C ASP A 63 5.72 4.56 -26.83
N LYS A 64 6.11 3.36 -26.43
CA LYS A 64 7.02 2.47 -27.18
C LYS A 64 6.36 1.15 -27.44
N ARG A 65 6.78 0.47 -28.50
CA ARG A 65 6.36 -0.91 -28.78
C ARG A 65 7.58 -1.83 -28.81
N GLU A 66 7.57 -2.83 -27.95
CA GLU A 66 8.55 -3.92 -27.91
C GLU A 66 7.83 -5.24 -28.24
N LYS A 67 8.05 -5.77 -29.45
CA LYS A 67 7.33 -6.97 -29.93
C LYS A 67 5.80 -6.79 -29.80
N ASN A 68 5.15 -7.63 -28.97
CA ASN A 68 3.70 -7.62 -28.73
C ASN A 68 3.31 -6.85 -27.45
N VAL A 69 4.20 -5.99 -26.93
CA VAL A 69 3.96 -5.20 -25.72
C VAL A 69 4.09 -3.71 -26.04
N ARG A 70 3.06 -2.93 -25.73
CA ARG A 70 3.10 -1.47 -25.67
C ARG A 70 3.59 -1.05 -24.28
N ILE A 71 4.63 -0.24 -24.22
CA ILE A 71 5.26 0.25 -22.99
C ILE A 71 5.00 1.75 -22.93
N VAL A 72 4.24 2.16 -21.92
CA VAL A 72 3.81 3.54 -21.74
C VAL A 72 4.45 4.09 -20.48
N THR A 73 5.18 5.20 -20.60
CA THR A 73 5.64 5.98 -19.45
C THR A 73 4.80 7.25 -19.38
N GLY A 74 4.23 7.53 -18.23
CA GLY A 74 3.36 8.68 -18.04
C GLY A 74 3.43 9.24 -16.64
N LYS A 75 2.62 10.27 -16.41
CA LYS A 75 2.42 10.86 -15.10
C LYS A 75 1.03 11.47 -14.96
N PHE A 76 0.54 11.55 -13.74
CA PHE A 76 -0.69 12.27 -13.39
C PHE A 76 -0.50 13.00 -12.05
N LYS A 77 -1.33 14.00 -11.77
CA LYS A 77 -1.35 14.62 -10.44
C LYS A 77 -2.05 13.68 -9.47
N SER A 78 -1.49 13.42 -8.29
CA SER A 78 -2.11 12.58 -7.28
C SER A 78 -3.49 13.13 -6.93
N PRO A 79 -4.58 12.37 -7.09
CA PRO A 79 -5.91 12.83 -6.69
C PRO A 79 -6.00 13.16 -5.21
N TYR A 80 -5.16 12.52 -4.38
CA TYR A 80 -5.05 12.85 -2.96
C TYR A 80 -4.53 14.26 -2.72
N ALA A 81 -3.64 14.78 -3.58
CA ALA A 81 -3.17 16.16 -3.48
C ALA A 81 -4.29 17.18 -3.77
N THR A 82 -5.39 16.78 -4.39
CA THR A 82 -6.57 17.63 -4.57
C THR A 82 -7.45 17.65 -3.32
N VAL A 83 -7.55 16.53 -2.59
CA VAL A 83 -8.37 16.39 -1.38
C VAL A 83 -7.64 16.91 -0.13
N CYS A 84 -6.34 16.62 -0.02
CA CYS A 84 -5.48 17.03 1.10
C CYS A 84 -4.20 17.70 0.57
N PRO A 85 -4.28 18.95 0.08
CA PRO A 85 -3.16 19.61 -0.62
C PRO A 85 -1.92 19.83 0.24
N ASN A 86 -2.06 19.90 1.56
CA ASN A 86 -0.93 20.11 2.47
C ASN A 86 -0.14 18.82 2.78
N HIS A 87 -0.64 17.64 2.38
CA HIS A 87 -0.01 16.36 2.69
C HIS A 87 1.03 15.93 1.66
N LEU A 88 0.78 16.19 0.37
CA LEU A 88 1.74 15.92 -0.70
C LEU A 88 2.27 17.24 -1.21
N ILE A 89 3.50 17.60 -0.80
CA ILE A 89 4.12 18.87 -1.20
C ILE A 89 5.20 18.60 -2.25
N GLY A 90 5.22 19.45 -3.28
CA GLY A 90 6.29 19.51 -4.27
C GLY A 90 6.40 18.22 -5.08
N PRO A 91 7.54 17.50 -5.06
CA PRO A 91 7.74 16.31 -5.90
C PRO A 91 6.73 15.19 -5.60
N ASN A 92 6.12 15.18 -4.41
CA ASN A 92 5.12 14.18 -4.04
C ASN A 92 3.78 14.35 -4.77
N GLU A 93 3.46 15.52 -5.33
CA GLU A 93 2.15 15.75 -5.97
C GLU A 93 2.00 15.03 -7.30
N ILE A 94 3.09 14.71 -7.98
CA ILE A 94 3.09 14.10 -9.30
C ILE A 94 3.41 12.63 -9.16
N VAL A 95 2.63 11.78 -9.82
CA VAL A 95 2.76 10.33 -9.80
C VAL A 95 3.30 9.85 -11.16
N PRO A 96 4.62 9.62 -11.29
CA PRO A 96 5.16 8.89 -12.41
C PRO A 96 4.65 7.44 -12.40
N PHE A 97 4.39 6.89 -13.58
CA PHE A 97 4.12 5.47 -13.72
C PHE A 97 4.73 4.93 -15.01
N LYS A 98 4.94 3.61 -15.02
CA LYS A 98 5.25 2.84 -16.23
C LYS A 98 4.24 1.71 -16.37
N ALA A 99 3.63 1.58 -17.54
CA ALA A 99 2.68 0.54 -17.86
C ALA A 99 3.21 -0.37 -18.96
N PHE A 100 2.91 -1.67 -18.85
CA PHE A 100 3.23 -2.69 -19.83
C PHE A 100 1.92 -3.33 -20.27
N LEU A 101 1.57 -3.15 -21.54
CA LEU A 101 0.27 -3.49 -22.09
C LEU A 101 0.47 -4.52 -23.22
N PRO A 102 0.13 -5.79 -23.01
CA PRO A 102 0.21 -6.80 -24.07
C PRO A 102 -0.86 -6.53 -25.14
N SER A 103 -0.65 -7.02 -26.36
CA SER A 103 -1.65 -6.92 -27.44
C SER A 103 -2.94 -7.69 -27.10
N GLU A 104 -2.83 -8.87 -26.48
CA GLU A 104 -3.96 -9.65 -25.97
C GLU A 104 -4.08 -9.39 -24.46
N GLN A 105 -5.12 -8.67 -24.06
CA GLN A 105 -5.31 -8.18 -22.69
C GLN A 105 -6.34 -9.04 -21.96
N LYS A 106 -5.93 -9.66 -20.85
CA LYS A 106 -6.74 -10.56 -19.99
C LYS A 106 -6.97 -9.98 -18.60
N GLY A 107 -6.66 -8.70 -18.43
CA GLY A 107 -6.77 -7.96 -17.18
C GLY A 107 -5.57 -7.05 -16.94
N LEU A 108 -5.60 -6.30 -15.84
CA LEU A 108 -4.55 -5.36 -15.46
C LEU A 108 -4.25 -5.44 -13.96
N CYS A 109 -2.96 -5.52 -13.61
CA CYS A 109 -2.50 -5.50 -12.23
C CYS A 109 -1.67 -4.25 -11.93
N VAL A 110 -2.09 -3.46 -10.93
CA VAL A 110 -1.24 -2.42 -10.35
C VAL A 110 -0.26 -3.09 -9.39
N LEU A 111 1.03 -2.86 -9.61
CA LEU A 111 2.09 -3.40 -8.76
C LEU A 111 2.58 -2.30 -7.83
N LEU A 112 2.73 -2.58 -6.54
CA LEU A 112 3.21 -1.64 -5.52
C LEU A 112 4.62 -2.04 -5.02
N PRO A 113 5.53 -1.08 -4.80
CA PRO A 113 6.91 -1.36 -4.39
C PRO A 113 7.01 -1.85 -2.95
N ALA A 114 7.98 -2.72 -2.70
CA ALA A 114 8.46 -3.03 -1.36
C ALA A 114 9.38 -1.91 -0.83
N THR A 115 9.73 -1.96 0.46
CA THR A 115 10.70 -1.02 1.03
C THR A 115 12.01 -1.04 0.26
N GLY A 116 12.50 0.12 -0.17
CA GLY A 116 13.76 0.25 -0.92
C GLY A 116 13.67 0.01 -2.43
N ASP A 117 12.52 -0.40 -2.97
CA ASP A 117 12.33 -0.54 -4.43
C ASP A 117 12.03 0.80 -5.10
N GLN A 118 13.09 1.57 -5.36
CA GLN A 118 13.01 2.97 -5.81
C GLN A 118 12.93 3.15 -7.34
N THR A 119 13.32 2.14 -8.13
CA THR A 119 13.59 2.31 -9.58
C THR A 119 12.74 1.42 -10.48
N ILE A 120 11.73 0.73 -9.95
CA ILE A 120 10.80 -0.21 -10.62
C ILE A 120 11.42 -1.42 -11.34
N LEU A 121 12.72 -1.40 -11.67
CA LEU A 121 13.42 -2.40 -12.49
C LEU A 121 13.26 -3.83 -11.97
N LEU A 122 13.33 -4.00 -10.65
CA LEU A 122 13.20 -5.31 -10.03
C LEU A 122 11.79 -5.87 -10.20
N ARG A 123 10.77 -5.07 -9.91
CA ARG A 123 9.35 -5.43 -10.13
C ARG A 123 9.03 -5.65 -11.59
N GLU A 124 9.60 -4.83 -12.48
CA GLU A 124 9.45 -5.01 -13.92
C GLU A 124 9.95 -6.40 -14.34
N LYS A 125 11.19 -6.75 -13.98
CA LYS A 125 11.80 -8.02 -14.37
C LYS A 125 11.12 -9.23 -13.73
N GLN A 126 10.76 -9.14 -12.45
CA GLN A 126 10.35 -10.31 -11.66
C GLN A 126 8.85 -10.56 -11.64
N ILE A 127 8.03 -9.53 -11.87
CA ILE A 127 6.57 -9.62 -11.74
C ILE A 127 5.90 -9.19 -13.05
N ALA A 128 6.18 -7.97 -13.51
CA ALA A 128 5.51 -7.42 -14.69
C ALA A 128 5.74 -8.29 -15.93
N ARG A 129 7.00 -8.55 -16.29
CA ARG A 129 7.34 -9.33 -17.50
C ARG A 129 6.78 -10.76 -17.49
N PRO A 130 6.83 -11.52 -16.39
CA PRO A 130 6.13 -12.80 -16.30
C PRO A 130 4.61 -12.69 -16.48
N LEU A 131 3.94 -11.71 -15.86
CA LEU A 131 2.49 -11.52 -16.01
C LEU A 131 2.07 -11.20 -17.46
N LEU A 132 2.91 -10.46 -18.20
CA LEU A 132 2.68 -10.17 -19.62
C LEU A 132 2.62 -11.44 -20.47
N GLN A 133 3.36 -12.50 -20.12
CA GLN A 133 3.32 -13.78 -20.84
C GLN A 133 1.95 -14.46 -20.73
N HIS A 134 1.14 -14.08 -19.74
CA HIS A 134 -0.23 -14.55 -19.54
C HIS A 134 -1.28 -13.54 -20.00
N GLY A 135 -0.89 -12.49 -20.73
CA GLY A 135 -1.79 -11.44 -21.20
C GLY A 135 -2.26 -10.47 -20.11
N ILE A 136 -1.66 -10.49 -18.92
CA ILE A 136 -2.01 -9.59 -17.82
C ILE A 136 -1.16 -8.32 -17.95
N ALA A 137 -1.83 -7.20 -18.23
CA ALA A 137 -1.20 -5.89 -18.26
C ALA A 137 -0.74 -5.47 -16.85
N THR A 138 0.24 -4.59 -16.77
CA THR A 138 0.71 -4.08 -15.47
C THR A 138 0.93 -2.59 -15.48
N ILE A 139 0.68 -1.94 -14.34
CA ILE A 139 1.04 -0.54 -14.09
C ILE A 139 1.90 -0.50 -12.83
N LEU A 140 3.06 0.14 -12.92
CA LEU A 140 4.00 0.34 -11.83
C LEU A 140 4.06 1.83 -11.50
N PRO A 141 3.23 2.34 -10.57
CA PRO A 141 3.38 3.69 -10.06
C PRO A 141 4.64 3.81 -9.19
N GLU A 142 5.24 5.00 -9.23
CA GLU A 142 6.19 5.46 -8.24
C GLU A 142 5.42 6.10 -7.08
N ILE A 143 5.49 5.51 -5.89
CA ILE A 143 4.70 5.92 -4.71
C ILE A 143 5.29 7.18 -4.04
N PRO A 144 4.54 7.87 -3.15
CA PRO A 144 5.08 9.03 -2.42
C PRO A 144 6.37 8.68 -1.69
N PHE A 145 7.28 9.66 -1.57
CA PHE A 145 8.58 9.51 -0.90
C PHE A 145 9.53 8.47 -1.53
N TYR A 146 9.29 8.03 -2.77
CA TYR A 146 10.16 7.11 -3.51
C TYR A 146 10.65 7.78 -4.80
N GLY A 147 11.80 7.35 -5.31
CA GLY A 147 12.35 7.81 -6.58
C GLY A 147 12.45 9.33 -6.70
N ASN A 148 11.86 9.86 -7.77
CA ASN A 148 11.70 11.28 -8.09
C ASN A 148 10.65 11.99 -7.21
N ARG A 149 9.80 11.26 -6.48
CA ARG A 149 8.83 11.84 -5.53
C ARG A 149 9.42 12.12 -4.15
N LYS A 150 10.68 11.78 -3.90
CA LYS A 150 11.35 12.08 -2.62
C LYS A 150 11.48 13.58 -2.37
N PRO A 151 11.18 14.06 -1.15
CA PRO A 151 11.61 15.38 -0.72
C PRO A 151 13.13 15.54 -0.85
N PRO A 152 13.66 16.73 -1.20
CA PRO A 152 15.10 16.95 -1.40
C PRO A 152 15.97 16.58 -0.19
N THR A 153 15.40 16.69 1.03
CA THR A 153 16.09 16.36 2.29
C THR A 153 16.02 14.87 2.66
N GLN A 154 15.29 14.06 1.88
CA GLN A 154 15.10 12.64 2.18
C GLN A 154 16.21 11.79 1.56
N THR A 155 16.85 10.96 2.39
CA THR A 155 17.85 9.99 1.95
C THR A 155 17.26 8.59 1.93
N LEU A 156 17.48 7.86 0.83
CA LEU A 156 16.96 6.50 0.65
C LEU A 156 15.43 6.43 0.89
N SER A 157 14.95 5.37 1.55
CA SER A 157 13.55 5.17 1.95
C SER A 157 13.28 5.58 3.40
N ARG A 158 14.11 6.45 3.98
CA ARG A 158 13.97 6.91 5.37
C ARG A 158 13.01 8.07 5.40
N LEU A 159 11.80 7.86 5.91
CA LEU A 159 10.81 8.92 6.02
C LEU A 159 11.25 9.96 7.07
N LYS A 160 10.79 11.19 6.93
CA LYS A 160 11.14 12.22 7.92
C LYS A 160 10.32 12.00 9.19
N ASN A 161 9.01 11.86 9.03
CA ASN A 161 8.08 11.71 10.14
C ASN A 161 7.29 10.41 10.08
N VAL A 162 6.74 9.99 11.23
CA VAL A 162 5.78 8.88 11.29
C VAL A 162 4.53 9.21 10.46
N SER A 163 4.02 10.45 10.52
CA SER A 163 2.91 10.92 9.69
C SER A 163 3.13 10.73 8.19
N ASP A 164 4.38 10.79 7.71
CA ASP A 164 4.69 10.62 6.28
C ASP A 164 4.32 9.20 5.80
N LEU A 165 4.39 8.21 6.67
CA LEU A 165 3.94 6.85 6.36
C LEU A 165 2.42 6.79 6.14
N PHE A 166 1.66 7.52 6.96
CA PHE A 166 0.20 7.59 6.86
C PHE A 166 -0.23 8.42 5.65
N VAL A 167 0.48 9.52 5.35
CA VAL A 167 0.34 10.28 4.11
C VAL A 167 0.59 9.38 2.90
N MET A 168 1.66 8.59 2.92
CA MET A 168 1.96 7.62 1.86
C MET A 168 0.82 6.63 1.67
N GLY A 169 0.29 6.04 2.74
CA GLY A 169 -0.83 5.11 2.67
C GLY A 169 -2.09 5.75 2.09
N ALA A 170 -2.50 6.91 2.61
CA ALA A 170 -3.67 7.64 2.13
C ALA A 170 -3.55 8.02 0.64
N ALA A 171 -2.38 8.49 0.22
CA ALA A 171 -2.12 8.80 -1.17
C ALA A 171 -2.19 7.57 -2.09
N ILE A 172 -1.56 6.45 -1.70
CA ILE A 172 -1.60 5.22 -2.51
C ILE A 172 -3.03 4.70 -2.68
N ILE A 173 -3.88 4.79 -1.65
CA ILE A 173 -5.30 4.39 -1.75
C ILE A 173 -6.01 5.15 -2.87
N PHE A 174 -5.78 6.47 -2.97
CA PHE A 174 -6.34 7.33 -4.01
C PHE A 174 -5.72 7.09 -5.38
N GLU A 175 -4.39 6.98 -5.44
CA GLU A 175 -3.64 6.79 -6.69
C GLU A 175 -3.98 5.44 -7.35
N VAL A 176 -4.11 4.37 -6.56
CA VAL A 176 -4.53 3.06 -7.04
C VAL A 176 -6.00 3.08 -7.48
N ASN A 177 -6.90 3.71 -6.71
CA ASN A 177 -8.29 3.91 -7.15
C ASN A 177 -8.36 4.61 -8.52
N TYR A 178 -7.59 5.68 -8.69
CA TYR A 178 -7.52 6.41 -9.95
C TYR A 178 -7.00 5.56 -11.11
N LEU A 179 -5.90 4.82 -10.89
CA LEU A 179 -5.34 3.93 -11.91
C LEU A 179 -6.30 2.81 -12.31
N LEU A 180 -7.03 2.24 -11.36
CA LEU A 180 -8.02 1.20 -11.64
C LEU A 180 -9.27 1.77 -12.34
N GLN A 181 -9.75 2.95 -11.96
CA GLN A 181 -10.84 3.61 -12.69
C GLN A 181 -10.43 3.96 -14.12
N TRP A 182 -9.21 4.45 -14.33
CA TRP A 182 -8.66 4.70 -15.65
C TRP A 182 -8.58 3.39 -16.45
N ALA A 183 -7.98 2.34 -15.89
CA ALA A 183 -7.88 1.04 -16.54
C ALA A 183 -9.25 0.46 -16.91
N TYR A 184 -10.24 0.60 -16.02
CA TYR A 184 -11.60 0.18 -16.30
C TYR A 184 -12.21 0.92 -17.50
N LYS A 185 -12.05 2.25 -17.57
CA LYS A 185 -12.51 3.07 -18.71
C LYS A 185 -11.82 2.69 -20.02
N GLU A 186 -10.56 2.28 -19.97
CA GLU A 186 -9.82 1.76 -21.13
C GLU A 186 -10.23 0.32 -21.52
N GLY A 187 -11.17 -0.30 -20.78
CA GLY A 187 -11.71 -1.62 -21.08
C GLY A 187 -10.96 -2.78 -20.43
N PHE A 188 -10.05 -2.52 -19.48
CA PHE A 188 -9.36 -3.59 -18.76
C PHE A 188 -10.29 -4.27 -17.76
N TRP A 189 -10.38 -5.59 -17.86
CA TRP A 189 -11.03 -6.46 -16.88
C TRP A 189 -10.43 -7.87 -16.97
N PRO A 190 -10.25 -8.60 -15.86
CA PRO A 190 -10.35 -8.18 -14.46
C PRO A 190 -9.28 -7.16 -14.04
N LEU A 191 -9.45 -6.58 -12.86
CA LEU A 191 -8.51 -5.61 -12.28
C LEU A 191 -7.91 -6.16 -10.98
N GLY A 192 -6.62 -5.91 -10.77
CA GLY A 192 -5.89 -6.41 -9.61
C GLY A 192 -4.86 -5.45 -9.04
N ILE A 193 -4.50 -5.69 -7.78
CA ILE A 193 -3.48 -4.97 -7.04
C ILE A 193 -2.57 -6.01 -6.36
N SER A 194 -1.26 -5.82 -6.43
CA SER A 194 -0.31 -6.68 -5.73
C SER A 194 0.94 -5.94 -5.29
N GLY A 195 1.55 -6.41 -4.22
CA GLY A 195 2.81 -5.91 -3.72
C GLY A 195 3.34 -6.79 -2.61
N THR A 196 4.59 -6.56 -2.23
CA THR A 196 5.27 -7.33 -1.18
C THR A 196 5.74 -6.43 -0.05
N SER A 197 5.68 -6.90 1.20
CA SER A 197 6.10 -6.15 2.39
C SER A 197 5.30 -4.84 2.51
N LEU A 198 5.95 -3.68 2.52
CA LEU A 198 5.27 -2.38 2.44
C LEU A 198 4.22 -2.34 1.31
N GLY A 199 4.57 -2.82 0.11
CA GLY A 199 3.65 -2.86 -1.03
C GLY A 199 2.48 -3.82 -0.83
N GLY A 200 2.67 -4.90 -0.06
CA GLY A 200 1.59 -5.82 0.31
C GLY A 200 0.63 -5.18 1.31
N PHE A 201 1.18 -4.45 2.28
CA PHE A 201 0.36 -3.70 3.23
C PHE A 201 -0.47 -2.63 2.51
N MET A 202 0.15 -1.87 1.61
CA MET A 202 -0.52 -0.85 0.78
C MET A 202 -1.52 -1.46 -0.21
N THR A 203 -1.26 -2.65 -0.73
CA THR A 203 -2.24 -3.42 -1.52
C THR A 203 -3.51 -3.65 -0.72
N SER A 204 -3.37 -4.00 0.56
CA SER A 204 -4.51 -4.30 1.41
C SER A 204 -5.34 -3.06 1.71
N LEU A 205 -4.67 -1.95 2.05
CA LEU A 205 -5.32 -0.66 2.24
C LEU A 205 -6.02 -0.17 0.97
N ALA A 206 -5.38 -0.24 -0.19
CA ALA A 206 -5.99 0.21 -1.44
C ALA A 206 -7.22 -0.63 -1.82
N ALA A 207 -7.12 -1.96 -1.74
CA ALA A 207 -8.22 -2.87 -2.09
C ALA A 207 -9.49 -2.66 -1.24
N SER A 208 -9.33 -2.30 0.05
CA SER A 208 -10.45 -1.98 0.94
C SER A 208 -11.34 -0.84 0.43
N ASN A 209 -10.79 0.03 -0.43
CA ASN A 209 -11.42 1.27 -0.89
C ASN A 209 -11.86 1.25 -2.36
N ILE A 210 -11.81 0.10 -3.02
CA ILE A 210 -12.27 -0.05 -4.42
C ILE A 210 -13.77 -0.38 -4.45
N CYS A 211 -14.54 0.31 -5.29
CA CYS A 211 -15.99 0.14 -5.39
C CYS A 211 -16.46 -0.87 -6.43
N HIS A 212 -15.56 -1.67 -6.98
CA HIS A 212 -15.85 -2.79 -7.88
C HIS A 212 -15.06 -4.02 -7.41
N PRO A 213 -15.40 -5.24 -7.85
CA PRO A 213 -14.58 -6.41 -7.57
C PRO A 213 -13.14 -6.18 -8.03
N VAL A 214 -12.20 -6.56 -7.17
CA VAL A 214 -10.78 -6.36 -7.41
C VAL A 214 -10.01 -7.55 -6.85
N ILE A 215 -9.05 -8.04 -7.63
CA ILE A 215 -8.09 -9.03 -7.16
C ILE A 215 -7.10 -8.31 -6.24
N ALA A 216 -6.88 -8.83 -5.04
CA ALA A 216 -5.88 -8.28 -4.13
C ALA A 216 -4.93 -9.41 -3.70
N LEU A 217 -3.65 -9.29 -4.07
CA LEU A 217 -2.62 -10.21 -3.63
C LEU A 217 -1.54 -9.48 -2.83
N PRO A 218 -1.81 -9.17 -1.54
CA PRO A 218 -0.78 -8.70 -0.63
C PRO A 218 0.15 -9.85 -0.23
N SER A 219 1.47 -9.67 -0.31
CA SER A 219 2.45 -10.68 0.10
C SER A 219 3.35 -10.15 1.20
N LEU A 220 3.69 -11.00 2.17
CA LEU A 220 4.56 -10.69 3.30
C LEU A 220 4.14 -9.42 4.03
N SER A 221 2.84 -9.29 4.27
CA SER A 221 2.22 -8.21 5.03
C SER A 221 1.13 -8.79 5.92
N TRP A 222 0.55 -7.97 6.79
CA TRP A 222 -0.54 -8.38 7.66
C TRP A 222 -1.61 -7.30 7.77
N THR A 223 -2.54 -7.48 8.71
CA THR A 223 -3.75 -6.67 8.88
C THR A 223 -3.54 -5.37 9.66
N THR A 224 -2.42 -5.21 10.35
CA THR A 224 -2.01 -3.97 11.03
C THR A 224 -0.48 -3.87 11.05
N ALA A 225 0.02 -2.64 11.04
CA ALA A 225 1.45 -2.36 11.19
C ALA A 225 1.86 -2.17 12.66
N ALA A 226 0.92 -2.13 13.62
CA ALA A 226 1.24 -1.80 15.01
C ALA A 226 2.31 -2.73 15.63
N PRO A 227 2.22 -4.06 15.52
CA PRO A 227 3.27 -4.93 16.04
C PRO A 227 4.59 -4.79 15.26
N VAL A 228 4.54 -4.48 13.97
CA VAL A 228 5.72 -4.30 13.11
C VAL A 228 6.60 -3.15 13.59
N TYR A 229 6.00 -2.02 13.92
CA TYR A 229 6.75 -0.83 14.32
C TYR A 229 7.13 -0.82 15.80
N THR A 230 6.40 -1.55 16.65
CA THR A 230 6.57 -1.51 18.12
C THR A 230 7.27 -2.73 18.70
N ARG A 231 7.27 -3.84 17.97
CA ARG A 231 7.84 -5.13 18.36
C ARG A 231 8.68 -5.71 17.21
N GLY A 232 9.45 -6.75 17.51
CA GLY A 232 10.27 -7.45 16.51
C GLY A 232 11.43 -6.62 15.96
N GLU A 233 11.90 -7.00 14.78
CA GLU A 233 13.16 -6.46 14.22
C GLU A 233 13.03 -5.00 13.78
N ILE A 234 11.92 -4.63 13.15
CA ILE A 234 11.70 -3.26 12.64
C ILE A 234 11.66 -2.23 13.78
N ALA A 235 11.14 -2.60 14.95
CA ALA A 235 11.12 -1.72 16.12
C ALA A 235 12.51 -1.26 16.57
N THR A 236 13.57 -2.02 16.25
CA THR A 236 14.96 -1.63 16.57
C THR A 236 15.49 -0.50 15.70
N SER A 237 14.86 -0.24 14.55
CA SER A 237 15.19 0.84 13.62
C SER A 237 14.35 2.10 13.83
N ILE A 238 13.52 2.15 14.88
CA ILE A 238 12.69 3.32 15.19
C ILE A 238 13.42 4.20 16.22
N PRO A 239 13.51 5.53 16.00
CA PRO A 239 14.25 6.43 16.89
C PRO A 239 13.43 6.76 18.16
N TYR A 240 13.10 5.75 18.97
CA TYR A 240 12.20 5.91 20.11
C TYR A 240 12.66 6.96 21.12
N ASP A 241 13.96 7.10 21.39
CA ASP A 241 14.47 8.14 22.29
C ASP A 241 14.15 9.55 21.80
N ARG A 242 14.26 9.77 20.49
CA ARG A 242 13.93 11.06 19.87
C ARG A 242 12.43 11.31 19.92
N LEU A 243 11.63 10.30 19.56
CA LEU A 243 10.17 10.37 19.61
C LEU A 243 9.67 10.59 21.04
N GLN A 244 10.34 10.01 22.03
CA GLN A 244 10.02 10.19 23.44
C GLN A 244 10.26 11.64 23.89
N LYS A 245 11.40 12.23 23.51
CA LYS A 245 11.71 13.65 23.76
C LYS A 245 10.67 14.58 23.15
N GLN A 246 10.17 14.28 21.96
CA GLN A 246 9.10 15.08 21.35
C GLN A 246 7.84 15.11 22.22
N LEU A 247 7.51 14.01 22.91
CA LEU A 247 6.33 13.93 23.77
C LEU A 247 6.53 14.60 25.14
N GLU A 248 7.73 15.09 25.44
CA GLU A 248 7.98 15.95 26.61
C GLU A 248 7.56 17.40 26.34
N ASP A 249 7.47 17.81 25.06
CA ASP A 249 6.95 19.11 24.67
C ASP A 249 5.43 19.18 24.90
N ARG A 250 5.03 19.94 25.92
CA ARG A 250 3.62 20.16 26.26
C ARG A 250 2.83 20.74 25.09
N HIS A 251 3.40 21.69 24.35
CA HIS A 251 2.71 22.31 23.21
C HIS A 251 2.34 21.26 22.16
N TYR A 252 3.27 20.36 21.83
CA TYR A 252 3.02 19.25 20.93
C TYR A 252 1.91 18.32 21.45
N THR A 253 2.00 17.90 22.72
CA THR A 253 1.01 16.98 23.30
C THR A 253 -0.38 17.61 23.46
N ASP A 254 -0.48 18.90 23.76
CA ASP A 254 -1.74 19.60 23.87
C ASP A 254 -2.41 19.70 22.49
N LYS A 255 -1.63 19.95 21.43
CA LYS A 255 -2.13 19.92 20.05
C LYS A 255 -2.61 18.53 19.62
N LEU A 256 -1.95 17.45 20.06
CA LEU A 256 -2.45 16.09 19.82
C LEU A 256 -3.77 15.80 20.55
N LYS A 257 -3.98 16.36 21.74
CA LYS A 257 -5.24 16.20 22.49
C LYS A 257 -6.41 16.96 21.85
N GLU A 258 -6.14 17.98 21.05
CA GLU A 258 -7.17 18.72 20.29
C GLU A 258 -7.76 17.91 19.10
N VAL A 259 -7.32 16.66 18.88
CA VAL A 259 -7.86 15.78 17.84
C VAL A 259 -9.05 14.99 18.39
N PRO A 260 -10.30 15.29 17.98
CA PRO A 260 -11.49 14.73 18.62
C PRO A 260 -11.64 13.21 18.44
N GLY A 261 -12.06 12.52 19.51
CA GLY A 261 -12.37 11.08 19.49
C GLY A 261 -11.17 10.15 19.35
N THR A 262 -9.96 10.68 19.57
CA THR A 262 -8.72 9.91 19.47
C THR A 262 -8.13 9.54 20.81
N GLU A 263 -8.19 10.48 21.76
CA GLU A 263 -7.58 10.42 23.10
C GLU A 263 -6.14 9.86 23.04
N TRP A 264 -5.39 10.16 21.98
CA TRP A 264 -4.13 9.46 21.68
C TRP A 264 -3.12 9.54 22.81
N VAL A 265 -2.93 10.73 23.38
CA VAL A 265 -1.97 10.96 24.47
C VAL A 265 -2.40 10.25 25.75
N ASP A 266 -3.70 10.29 26.07
CA ASP A 266 -4.21 9.70 27.32
C ASP A 266 -4.29 8.17 27.24
N ARG A 267 -4.68 7.62 26.08
CA ARG A 267 -4.55 6.18 25.77
C ARG A 267 -3.10 5.73 25.89
N ALA A 268 -2.15 6.49 25.34
CA ALA A 268 -0.74 6.14 25.39
C ALA A 268 -0.21 6.13 26.83
N ARG A 269 -0.62 7.10 27.67
CA ARG A 269 -0.30 7.14 29.10
C ARG A 269 -0.88 5.94 29.85
N ALA A 270 -2.17 5.67 29.67
CA ALA A 270 -2.84 4.54 30.33
C ALA A 270 -2.23 3.18 29.92
N MET A 271 -1.77 3.03 28.68
CA MET A 271 -1.03 1.83 28.26
C MET A 271 0.37 1.78 28.88
N ASN A 272 1.07 2.92 28.94
CA ASN A 272 2.38 3.01 29.54
C ASN A 272 2.37 2.69 31.05
N ASP A 273 1.35 3.12 31.78
CA ASP A 273 1.21 2.81 33.21
C ASP A 273 1.13 1.29 33.46
N LYS A 274 0.58 0.55 32.49
CA LYS A 274 0.47 -0.92 32.56
C LYS A 274 1.73 -1.65 32.11
N ASN A 275 2.38 -1.20 31.03
CA ASN A 275 3.44 -1.97 30.38
C ASN A 275 4.86 -1.39 30.53
N GLN A 276 4.98 -0.14 30.96
CA GLN A 276 6.25 0.58 31.19
C GLN A 276 7.19 0.60 29.97
N LEU A 277 6.63 0.57 28.74
CA LEU A 277 7.41 0.53 27.49
C LEU A 277 7.83 1.90 26.94
N GLY A 278 7.44 2.99 27.60
CA GLY A 278 7.62 4.37 27.14
C GLY A 278 6.41 4.91 26.40
N LEU A 279 6.16 6.21 26.54
CA LEU A 279 5.01 6.88 25.91
C LEU A 279 5.10 6.86 24.39
N ALA A 280 6.29 7.00 23.81
CA ALA A 280 6.48 6.99 22.36
C ALA A 280 6.14 5.63 21.73
N LYS A 281 6.51 4.52 22.37
CA LYS A 281 6.17 3.19 21.86
C LYS A 281 4.66 2.93 21.94
N ASN A 282 4.01 3.38 23.00
CA ASN A 282 2.55 3.28 23.15
C ASN A 282 1.80 4.19 22.17
N LEU A 283 2.26 5.42 21.96
CA LEU A 283 1.68 6.31 20.94
C LEU A 283 1.88 5.73 19.53
N MET A 284 3.06 5.18 19.22
CA MET A 284 3.32 4.49 17.96
C MET A 284 2.34 3.33 17.75
N TRP A 285 2.09 2.50 18.76
CA TRP A 285 1.08 1.44 18.70
C TRP A 285 -0.29 1.99 18.32
N ILE A 286 -0.74 3.03 19.05
CA ILE A 286 -2.05 3.64 18.86
C ILE A 286 -2.22 4.25 17.47
N LEU A 287 -1.23 5.01 17.00
CA LEU A 287 -1.29 5.63 15.68
C LEU A 287 -1.30 4.56 14.58
N MET A 288 -0.48 3.51 14.71
CA MET A 288 -0.49 2.41 13.75
C MET A 288 -1.84 1.67 13.76
N GLU A 289 -2.44 1.42 14.92
CA GLU A 289 -3.78 0.84 14.98
C GLU A 289 -4.81 1.73 14.29
N ASP A 290 -4.82 3.03 14.58
CA ASP A 290 -5.83 3.95 14.06
C ASP A 290 -5.70 4.18 12.54
N PHE A 291 -4.47 4.13 11.99
CA PHE A 291 -4.19 4.42 10.58
C PHE A 291 -3.91 3.21 9.70
N THR A 292 -3.72 2.02 10.28
CA THR A 292 -3.24 0.87 9.50
C THR A 292 -4.02 -0.41 9.77
N ASN A 293 -4.73 -0.52 10.91
CA ASN A 293 -5.51 -1.71 11.20
C ASN A 293 -6.71 -1.81 10.25
N LEU A 294 -6.73 -2.86 9.42
CA LEU A 294 -7.74 -3.10 8.39
C LEU A 294 -9.16 -3.26 8.94
N THR A 295 -9.34 -3.49 10.24
CA THR A 295 -10.68 -3.46 10.89
C THR A 295 -11.31 -2.06 10.88
N ASN A 296 -10.50 -1.01 10.73
CA ASN A 296 -10.95 0.36 10.54
C ASN A 296 -11.29 0.69 9.06
N TYR A 297 -11.26 -0.32 8.18
CA TYR A 297 -11.45 -0.18 6.75
C TYR A 297 -12.56 -1.10 6.25
N PRO A 298 -13.21 -0.76 5.14
CA PRO A 298 -14.21 -1.63 4.53
C PRO A 298 -13.61 -2.95 4.04
N VAL A 299 -14.35 -4.06 4.20
CA VAL A 299 -13.99 -5.34 3.59
C VAL A 299 -14.13 -5.27 2.07
N PRO A 300 -13.13 -5.64 1.24
CA PRO A 300 -13.28 -5.66 -0.23
C PRO A 300 -14.59 -6.31 -0.67
N LEU A 301 -15.20 -5.83 -1.74
CA LEU A 301 -16.53 -6.34 -2.18
C LEU A 301 -16.52 -7.85 -2.45
N GLU A 302 -15.38 -8.37 -2.89
CA GLU A 302 -15.19 -9.79 -3.19
C GLU A 302 -13.91 -10.34 -2.56
N PRO A 303 -13.93 -10.65 -1.24
CA PRO A 303 -12.78 -11.22 -0.55
C PRO A 303 -12.32 -12.55 -1.16
N ALA A 304 -13.20 -13.28 -1.85
CA ALA A 304 -12.87 -14.50 -2.57
C ALA A 304 -11.88 -14.31 -3.75
N LEU A 305 -11.66 -13.07 -4.20
CA LEU A 305 -10.60 -12.70 -5.15
C LEU A 305 -9.33 -12.18 -4.44
N CYS A 306 -9.29 -12.22 -3.11
CA CYS A 306 -8.14 -11.81 -2.31
C CYS A 306 -7.38 -13.03 -1.80
N HIS A 307 -6.05 -12.95 -1.88
CA HIS A 307 -5.15 -14.01 -1.46
C HIS A 307 -3.88 -13.42 -0.82
N CYS A 308 -3.50 -13.87 0.36
CA CYS A 308 -2.27 -13.40 1.01
C CYS A 308 -1.24 -14.53 1.10
N ILE A 309 0.03 -14.22 0.82
CA ILE A 309 1.15 -15.16 1.00
C ILE A 309 2.00 -14.66 2.16
N ILE A 310 2.22 -15.50 3.17
CA ILE A 310 3.01 -15.16 4.36
C ILE A 310 4.05 -16.22 4.72
N GLY A 311 5.17 -15.80 5.30
CA GLY A 311 6.10 -16.72 5.97
C GLY A 311 5.61 -17.04 7.39
N ASP A 312 5.66 -18.31 7.79
CA ASP A 312 5.24 -18.74 9.14
C ASP A 312 6.24 -18.31 10.24
N GLN A 313 7.52 -18.12 9.89
CA GLN A 313 8.61 -17.69 10.78
C GLN A 313 9.01 -16.22 10.57
N ASP A 314 8.11 -15.39 10.04
CA ASP A 314 8.36 -13.97 9.77
C ASP A 314 8.58 -13.17 11.06
N ARG A 315 9.76 -12.54 11.19
CA ARG A 315 10.15 -11.69 12.33
C ARG A 315 10.06 -10.19 12.05
N TYR A 316 9.81 -9.83 10.79
CA TYR A 316 9.62 -8.44 10.36
C TYR A 316 8.12 -8.10 10.46
N ILE A 317 7.27 -8.99 9.97
CA ILE A 317 5.82 -8.87 10.07
C ILE A 317 5.34 -9.66 11.29
N VAL A 318 5.44 -9.03 12.45
CA VAL A 318 4.93 -9.60 13.70
C VAL A 318 3.41 -9.62 13.67
N ARG A 319 2.80 -10.79 13.93
CA ARG A 319 1.34 -11.00 13.85
C ARG A 319 0.64 -11.12 15.20
N ASN A 320 1.38 -11.25 16.30
CA ASN A 320 0.79 -11.41 17.62
C ASN A 320 -0.09 -10.20 17.97
N ASP A 321 -1.27 -10.47 18.51
CA ASP A 321 -2.31 -9.49 18.88
C ASP A 321 -2.93 -8.73 17.69
N ALA A 322 -2.65 -9.13 16.45
CA ALA A 322 -3.31 -8.63 15.26
C ALA A 322 -4.41 -9.59 14.80
N PRO A 323 -5.54 -9.08 14.27
CA PRO A 323 -6.59 -9.95 13.72
C PRO A 323 -6.09 -10.69 12.48
N ASP A 324 -6.55 -11.92 12.28
CA ASP A 324 -6.21 -12.68 11.08
C ASP A 324 -6.90 -12.12 9.85
N PHE A 325 -6.25 -12.22 8.69
CA PHE A 325 -6.80 -11.76 7.42
C PHE A 325 -8.18 -12.38 7.12
N GLU A 326 -8.39 -13.66 7.44
CA GLU A 326 -9.66 -14.35 7.22
C GLU A 326 -10.78 -13.83 8.14
N LYS A 327 -10.43 -13.23 9.29
CA LYS A 327 -11.40 -12.56 10.18
C LYS A 327 -11.74 -11.17 9.67
N VAL A 328 -10.72 -10.42 9.21
CA VAL A 328 -10.91 -9.07 8.69
C VAL A 328 -11.64 -9.12 7.34
N TRP A 329 -11.27 -10.03 6.45
CA TRP A 329 -11.82 -10.21 5.10
C TRP A 329 -12.39 -11.64 4.93
N PRO A 330 -13.61 -11.91 5.42
CA PRO A 330 -14.21 -13.24 5.35
C PRO A 330 -14.30 -13.77 3.91
N GLY A 331 -13.72 -14.95 3.67
CA GLY A 331 -13.69 -15.61 2.37
C GLY A 331 -12.43 -15.36 1.54
N MET A 332 -11.51 -14.52 2.02
CA MET A 332 -10.16 -14.49 1.45
C MET A 332 -9.34 -15.73 1.84
N SER A 333 -8.26 -15.98 1.11
CA SER A 333 -7.38 -17.13 1.39
C SER A 333 -5.98 -16.70 1.82
N VAL A 334 -5.37 -17.43 2.75
CA VAL A 334 -4.01 -17.17 3.24
C VAL A 334 -3.14 -18.41 3.02
N GLU A 335 -2.02 -18.24 2.30
CA GLU A 335 -1.01 -19.28 2.07
C GLU A 335 0.19 -19.07 3.00
N HIS A 336 0.48 -20.10 3.80
CA HIS A 336 1.60 -20.11 4.75
C HIS A 336 2.80 -20.87 4.17
N LEU A 337 3.90 -20.16 3.96
CA LEU A 337 5.18 -20.72 3.53
C LEU A 337 5.90 -21.30 4.76
N GLN A 338 5.74 -22.60 4.97
CA GLN A 338 6.29 -23.32 6.12
C GLN A 338 7.83 -23.24 6.17
N GLY A 339 8.40 -22.90 7.32
CA GLY A 339 9.83 -22.79 7.55
C GLY A 339 10.50 -21.53 6.96
N HIS A 340 9.74 -20.52 6.56
CA HIS A 340 10.26 -19.32 5.90
C HIS A 340 10.06 -18.05 6.73
N GLY A 341 11.17 -17.32 6.91
CA GLY A 341 11.18 -15.95 7.45
C GLY A 341 10.96 -14.91 6.35
N HIS A 342 10.96 -13.61 6.68
CA HIS A 342 10.60 -12.56 5.72
C HIS A 342 11.49 -12.55 4.47
N VAL A 343 12.80 -12.66 4.62
CA VAL A 343 13.76 -12.52 3.51
C VAL A 343 13.78 -13.78 2.64
N THR A 344 13.81 -14.96 3.27
CA THR A 344 13.67 -16.24 2.56
C THR A 344 12.31 -16.36 1.85
N ALA A 345 11.22 -15.95 2.49
CA ALA A 345 9.91 -15.85 1.86
C ALA A 345 9.89 -14.79 0.77
N PHE A 346 10.60 -13.66 0.88
CA PHE A 346 10.68 -12.63 -0.17
C PHE A 346 11.39 -13.15 -1.42
N MET A 347 12.41 -13.99 -1.25
CA MET A 347 13.10 -14.62 -2.37
C MET A 347 12.23 -15.67 -3.07
N LEU A 348 11.43 -16.45 -2.33
CA LEU A 348 10.51 -17.44 -2.89
C LEU A 348 9.18 -16.86 -3.39
N ALA A 349 8.68 -15.81 -2.74
CA ALA A 349 7.45 -15.13 -3.14
C ALA A 349 7.56 -14.69 -4.61
N ARG A 350 8.76 -14.40 -5.11
CA ARG A 350 9.01 -14.10 -6.53
C ARG A 350 8.57 -15.22 -7.48
N SER A 351 8.73 -16.49 -7.11
CA SER A 351 8.29 -17.63 -7.93
C SER A 351 6.84 -18.05 -7.67
N LEU A 352 6.26 -17.64 -6.53
CA LEU A 352 4.88 -17.99 -6.14
C LEU A 352 3.85 -16.91 -6.50
N LEU A 353 4.23 -15.63 -6.47
CA LEU A 353 3.35 -14.49 -6.70
C LEU A 353 2.73 -14.54 -8.09
N ASN A 354 3.54 -14.80 -9.13
CA ASN A 354 3.05 -14.79 -10.51
C ASN A 354 2.03 -15.92 -10.77
N PRO A 355 2.29 -17.21 -10.44
CA PRO A 355 1.28 -18.26 -10.58
C PRO A 355 -0.02 -17.97 -9.82
N ARG A 356 0.07 -17.42 -8.59
CA ARG A 356 -1.13 -17.10 -7.79
C ARG A 356 -1.92 -15.93 -8.38
N LEU A 357 -1.25 -14.89 -8.84
CA LEU A 357 -1.90 -13.81 -9.59
C LEU A 357 -2.60 -14.35 -10.83
N VAL A 358 -1.91 -15.13 -11.65
CA VAL A 358 -2.49 -15.73 -12.87
C VAL A 358 -3.75 -16.54 -12.53
N ALA A 359 -3.71 -17.37 -11.48
CA ALA A 359 -4.87 -18.15 -11.05
C ALA A 359 -6.05 -17.26 -10.61
N LEU A 360 -5.80 -16.16 -9.90
CA LEU A 360 -6.85 -15.21 -9.49
C LEU A 360 -7.46 -14.48 -10.69
N PHE A 361 -6.64 -14.07 -11.67
CA PHE A 361 -7.13 -13.48 -12.92
C PHE A 361 -7.95 -14.47 -13.73
N GLN A 362 -7.53 -15.74 -13.82
CA GLN A 362 -8.31 -16.80 -14.46
C GLN A 362 -9.64 -17.03 -13.75
N LYS A 363 -9.64 -17.06 -12.41
CA LYS A 363 -10.86 -17.19 -11.60
C LYS A 363 -11.84 -16.05 -11.87
N ALA A 364 -11.36 -14.80 -11.88
CA ALA A 364 -12.20 -13.62 -12.10
C ALA A 364 -12.67 -13.47 -13.56
N SER A 365 -11.99 -14.09 -14.52
CA SER A 365 -12.39 -14.15 -15.93
C SER A 365 -13.26 -15.37 -16.27
N SER A 366 -13.52 -16.26 -15.31
CA SER A 366 -14.33 -17.45 -15.56
C SER A 366 -15.78 -17.07 -15.92
N PRO A 367 -16.42 -17.72 -16.91
CA PRO A 367 -17.85 -17.53 -17.20
C PRO A 367 -18.76 -17.78 -15.98
N ASP A 368 -18.30 -18.63 -15.06
CA ASP A 368 -19.03 -18.98 -13.83
C ASP A 368 -18.87 -17.91 -12.71
N TYR A 369 -18.00 -16.93 -12.92
CA TYR A 369 -17.80 -15.84 -11.95
C TYR A 369 -18.76 -14.69 -12.24
N TYR A 370 -19.76 -14.53 -11.37
CA TYR A 370 -20.69 -13.42 -11.39
C TYR A 370 -20.29 -12.39 -10.32
N PRO A 371 -19.80 -11.20 -10.72
CA PRO A 371 -19.44 -10.17 -9.76
C PRO A 371 -20.67 -9.67 -8.99
N LYS A 372 -20.56 -9.50 -7.66
CA LYS A 372 -21.60 -8.78 -6.92
C LYS A 372 -21.79 -7.37 -7.49
N PRO A 373 -23.04 -6.89 -7.56
CA PRO A 373 -23.33 -5.55 -8.05
C PRO A 373 -22.58 -4.51 -7.22
N SER A 374 -21.96 -3.54 -7.91
CA SER A 374 -21.32 -2.41 -7.25
C SER A 374 -22.39 -1.58 -6.52
N PRO A 375 -22.14 -1.12 -5.28
CA PRO A 375 -23.02 -0.19 -4.59
C PRO A 375 -23.06 1.21 -5.22
N ILE A 376 -22.19 1.49 -6.21
CA ILE A 376 -22.17 2.76 -6.93
C ILE A 376 -22.79 2.55 -8.33
N SER A 377 -23.86 3.29 -8.58
CA SER A 377 -24.57 3.36 -9.86
C SER A 377 -23.81 4.18 -10.90
N THR A 378 -22.54 3.87 -11.17
CA THR A 378 -21.88 4.35 -12.38
C THR A 378 -22.16 3.32 -13.47
N PRO A 379 -22.78 3.69 -14.61
CA PRO A 379 -23.12 2.73 -15.65
C PRO A 379 -21.89 1.95 -16.12
N ILE A 380 -21.92 0.64 -15.91
CA ILE A 380 -20.97 -0.32 -16.47
C ILE A 380 -21.35 -0.50 -17.94
N THR A 381 -20.82 0.35 -18.82
CA THR A 381 -20.90 0.09 -20.26
C THR A 381 -19.65 -0.63 -20.70
N HIS A 382 -19.78 -1.92 -21.01
CA HIS A 382 -18.79 -2.64 -21.81
C HIS A 382 -18.74 -1.99 -23.20
N THR A 383 -17.92 -0.96 -23.37
CA THR A 383 -17.68 -0.40 -24.70
C THR A 383 -16.70 -1.33 -25.41
N PRO A 384 -17.09 -2.02 -26.49
CA PRO A 384 -16.18 -2.87 -27.23
C PRO A 384 -15.03 -2.02 -27.79
N ILE A 385 -13.81 -2.56 -27.66
CA ILE A 385 -12.56 -1.93 -28.09
C ILE A 385 -12.67 -1.56 -29.56
N LYS A 386 -12.88 -0.28 -29.84
CA LYS A 386 -12.66 0.32 -31.15
C LYS A 386 -11.52 1.30 -31.02
N ASN A 387 -10.42 0.95 -31.69
CA ASN A 387 -9.34 1.83 -32.13
C ASN A 387 -9.14 3.07 -31.27
N ILE A 388 -8.25 2.94 -30.29
CA ILE A 388 -7.66 4.06 -29.57
C ILE A 388 -7.02 4.98 -30.62
N VAL A 389 -7.72 6.06 -30.96
CA VAL A 389 -7.13 7.25 -31.57
C VAL A 389 -7.10 8.28 -30.46
N ILE A 390 -5.91 8.49 -29.89
CA ILE A 390 -5.62 9.64 -29.03
C ILE A 390 -4.88 10.63 -29.95
N PRO A 391 -5.27 11.91 -29.98
CA PRO A 391 -4.68 12.93 -30.85
C PRO A 391 -3.18 13.14 -30.64
#